data_AF-A0A3N5ZAN4-F1
#
_entry.id   AF-A0A3N5ZAN4-F1
#
_cell.length_a   1.000
_cell.length_b   1.000
_cell.length_c   1.000
_cell.angle_alpha   90.00
_cell.angle_beta   90.00
_cell.angle_gamma   90.00
#
_symmetry.space_group_name_H-M   'P 1'
#
loop_
_entity.id
_entity.type
_entity.pdbx_description
1 polymer ?
#
loop_
_entity_poly.entity_id
_entity_poly.type
_entity_poly.pdbx_seq_one_letter_code
_entity_poly.pdbx_strand_id
1 'polypeptide(L)'
;MTSSCFSSTDKTFQLAEAASGFNRETTITPMHGALISAAIVNKGGLVEPTVIQQIRDEKGKIVYRNEPKVIGHVVTEDTSRALYTMMRATVSSGTSRKAFRGANRDKILSQLDIGSKTGSIGSRKIRNVRYDWFVGFAEEKNGDEKLAVSVVVAHEKFIGKKAGLYARDAIKQYFQHHFDQKQVEMQTRNISKRKNQKPV
;
A
#
# COMPACT_ATOMS: atom_id res chain seq x y z
N MET A 1 -7.09 -18.86 -5.97
CA MET A 1 -7.18 -17.75 -4.99
C MET A 1 -8.63 -17.59 -4.61
N THR A 2 -8.95 -17.54 -3.32
CA THR A 2 -10.32 -17.23 -2.87
C THR A 2 -10.60 -15.76 -3.18
N SER A 3 -11.73 -15.45 -3.81
CA SER A 3 -12.13 -14.07 -4.11
C SER A 3 -12.45 -13.31 -2.82
N SER A 4 -12.42 -11.97 -2.91
CA SER A 4 -13.03 -11.15 -1.87
C SER A 4 -14.54 -11.26 -1.98
N CYS A 5 -15.22 -11.39 -0.84
CA CYS A 5 -16.67 -11.51 -0.75
C CYS A 5 -17.15 -10.63 0.41
N PHE A 6 -18.24 -9.91 0.19
CA PHE A 6 -18.91 -9.16 1.24
C PHE A 6 -20.40 -9.48 1.17
N SER A 7 -20.95 -9.97 2.28
CA SER A 7 -22.38 -10.12 2.52
C SER A 7 -22.75 -9.24 3.70
N SER A 8 -23.85 -8.52 3.57
CA SER A 8 -24.45 -7.75 4.66
C SER A 8 -25.89 -8.19 4.88
N THR A 9 -26.36 -8.01 6.10
CA THR A 9 -27.77 -8.22 6.47
C THR A 9 -28.28 -6.97 7.18
N ASP A 10 -29.60 -6.79 7.19
CA ASP A 10 -30.24 -5.63 7.86
C ASP A 10 -30.34 -5.80 9.38
N LYS A 11 -29.84 -6.92 9.94
CA LYS A 11 -29.83 -7.13 11.39
C LYS A 11 -28.70 -6.31 12.01
N THR A 12 -29.05 -5.41 12.93
CA THR A 12 -28.14 -4.44 13.56
C THR A 12 -26.82 -5.04 14.06
N PHE A 13 -26.87 -6.22 14.69
CA PHE A 13 -25.67 -6.88 15.20
C PHE A 13 -24.74 -7.38 14.08
N GLN A 14 -25.30 -8.02 13.06
CA GLN A 14 -24.52 -8.54 11.93
C GLN A 14 -23.92 -7.40 11.09
N LEU A 15 -24.65 -6.28 10.97
CA LEU A 15 -24.14 -5.06 10.37
C LEU A 15 -22.92 -4.50 11.15
N ALA A 16 -22.97 -4.51 12.49
CA ALA A 16 -21.84 -4.11 13.32
C ALA A 16 -20.63 -5.05 13.20
N GLU A 17 -20.86 -6.37 13.13
CA GLU A 17 -19.80 -7.36 12.86
C GLU A 17 -19.16 -7.12 11.48
N ALA A 18 -19.97 -6.81 10.45
CA ALA A 18 -19.49 -6.50 9.12
C ALA A 18 -18.69 -5.19 9.06
N ALA A 19 -19.19 -4.12 9.69
CA ALA A 19 -18.51 -2.83 9.74
C ALA A 19 -17.15 -2.91 10.45
N SER A 20 -17.04 -3.75 11.48
CA SER A 20 -15.79 -3.93 12.23
C SER A 20 -14.84 -4.98 11.61
N GLY A 21 -15.30 -5.73 10.60
CA GLY A 21 -14.58 -6.85 10.02
C GLY A 21 -14.49 -8.09 10.92
N PHE A 22 -15.20 -8.10 12.05
CA PHE A 22 -15.26 -9.22 13.01
C PHE A 22 -16.40 -10.20 12.71
N ASN A 23 -16.67 -10.47 11.43
CA ASN A 23 -17.70 -11.43 11.03
C ASN A 23 -17.09 -12.77 10.56
N ARG A 24 -17.93 -13.60 9.90
CA ARG A 24 -17.53 -14.93 9.40
C ARG A 24 -17.58 -15.07 7.89
N GLU A 25 -18.20 -14.10 7.21
CA GLU A 25 -18.63 -14.24 5.83
C GLU A 25 -17.82 -13.34 4.89
N THR A 26 -17.32 -12.22 5.41
CA THR A 26 -16.48 -11.32 4.63
C THR A 26 -15.09 -11.92 4.46
N THR A 27 -14.69 -12.07 3.21
CA THR A 27 -13.33 -12.45 2.81
C THR A 27 -12.69 -11.30 2.05
N ILE A 28 -11.40 -11.08 2.26
CA ILE A 28 -10.62 -10.08 1.53
C ILE A 28 -9.29 -10.67 1.09
N THR A 29 -8.89 -10.41 -0.15
CA THR A 29 -7.55 -10.76 -0.63
C THR A 29 -6.56 -9.64 -0.30
N PRO A 30 -5.26 -9.94 -0.12
CA PRO A 30 -4.25 -8.90 0.03
C PRO A 30 -4.23 -7.90 -1.13
N MET A 31 -4.48 -8.35 -2.36
CA MET A 31 -4.60 -7.47 -3.52
C MET A 31 -5.75 -6.47 -3.36
N HIS A 32 -6.92 -6.92 -2.89
CA HIS A 32 -8.05 -6.01 -2.64
C HIS A 32 -7.75 -5.04 -1.49
N GLY A 33 -7.07 -5.49 -0.42
CA GLY A 33 -6.58 -4.60 0.63
C GLY A 33 -5.66 -3.49 0.10
N ALA A 34 -4.73 -3.84 -0.79
CA ALA A 34 -3.86 -2.87 -1.45
C ALA A 34 -4.66 -1.88 -2.33
N LEU A 35 -5.67 -2.37 -3.07
CA LEU A 35 -6.56 -1.50 -3.86
C LEU A 35 -7.34 -0.50 -3.02
N ILE A 36 -7.81 -0.89 -1.82
CA ILE A 36 -8.46 0.03 -0.87
C ILE A 36 -7.50 1.15 -0.48
N SER A 37 -6.26 0.81 -0.14
CA SER A 37 -5.25 1.84 0.21
C SER A 37 -4.87 2.70 -0.99
N ALA A 38 -4.79 2.11 -2.19
CA ALA A 38 -4.53 2.82 -3.44
C ALA A 38 -5.63 3.85 -3.73
N ALA A 39 -6.91 3.50 -3.53
CA ALA A 39 -8.00 4.44 -3.69
C ALA A 39 -7.89 5.64 -2.74
N ILE A 40 -7.41 5.42 -1.51
CA ILE A 40 -7.25 6.49 -0.52
C ILE A 40 -6.16 7.51 -0.93
N VAL A 41 -5.01 7.03 -1.42
CA VAL A 41 -3.94 7.93 -1.91
C VAL A 41 -4.23 8.53 -3.29
N ASN A 42 -5.17 7.93 -4.02
CA ASN A 42 -5.70 8.42 -5.30
C ASN A 42 -7.01 9.21 -5.13
N LYS A 43 -7.21 9.85 -3.97
CA LYS A 43 -8.32 10.79 -3.73
C LYS A 43 -9.72 10.18 -3.94
N GLY A 44 -9.86 8.89 -3.67
CA GLY A 44 -11.09 8.11 -3.86
C GLY A 44 -11.17 7.39 -5.21
N GLY A 45 -10.23 7.62 -6.12
CA GLY A 45 -10.15 6.98 -7.44
C GLY A 45 -9.62 5.55 -7.36
N LEU A 46 -10.42 4.59 -7.80
CA LEU A 46 -10.01 3.18 -7.94
C LEU A 46 -9.19 3.01 -9.22
N VAL A 47 -7.99 2.47 -9.08
CA VAL A 47 -7.10 2.15 -10.21
C VAL A 47 -7.33 0.73 -10.70
N GLU A 48 -7.19 0.53 -12.01
CA GLU A 48 -7.17 -0.81 -12.59
C GLU A 48 -5.89 -1.56 -12.16
N PRO A 49 -6.01 -2.69 -11.44
CA PRO A 49 -4.84 -3.49 -11.09
C PRO A 49 -4.26 -4.13 -12.36
N THR A 50 -2.98 -3.86 -12.63
CA THR A 50 -2.26 -4.38 -13.80
C THR A 50 -0.88 -4.89 -13.40
N VAL A 51 -0.49 -6.02 -13.99
CA VAL A 51 0.84 -6.64 -13.77
C VAL A 51 1.71 -6.61 -15.02
N ILE A 52 1.11 -6.33 -16.19
CA ILE A 52 1.80 -6.30 -17.48
C ILE A 52 2.12 -4.85 -17.80
N GLN A 53 3.39 -4.47 -17.75
CA GLN A 53 3.81 -3.12 -18.16
C GLN A 53 3.80 -2.96 -19.69
N GLN A 54 4.28 -3.98 -20.41
CA GLN A 54 4.46 -3.91 -21.85
C GLN A 54 4.54 -5.31 -22.46
N ILE A 55 4.03 -5.49 -23.68
CA ILE A 55 4.25 -6.69 -24.50
C ILE A 55 5.04 -6.27 -25.74
N ARG A 56 6.04 -7.08 -26.11
CA ARG A 56 6.82 -6.93 -27.34
C ARG A 56 6.63 -8.15 -28.23
N ASP A 57 6.62 -7.93 -29.55
CA ASP A 57 6.69 -9.02 -30.51
C ASP A 57 8.12 -9.57 -30.65
N GLU A 58 8.29 -10.61 -31.47
CA GLU A 58 9.59 -11.25 -31.75
C GLU A 58 10.64 -10.29 -32.35
N LYS A 59 10.19 -9.19 -32.96
CA LYS A 59 11.04 -8.15 -33.54
C LYS A 59 11.35 -7.02 -32.55
N GLY A 60 10.91 -7.15 -31.29
CA GLY A 60 11.09 -6.16 -30.24
C GLY A 60 10.14 -4.97 -30.30
N LYS A 61 9.18 -4.96 -31.24
CA LYS A 61 8.19 -3.89 -31.39
C LYS A 61 7.16 -3.98 -30.27
N ILE A 62 6.80 -2.83 -29.73
CA ILE A 62 5.79 -2.71 -28.68
C ILE A 62 4.40 -2.93 -29.29
N VAL A 63 3.69 -3.96 -28.82
CA VAL A 63 2.32 -4.28 -29.26
C VAL A 63 1.27 -3.95 -28.20
N TYR A 64 1.70 -3.81 -26.95
CA TYR A 64 0.88 -3.34 -25.84
C TYR A 64 1.77 -2.57 -24.87
N ARG A 65 1.27 -1.43 -24.37
CA ARG A 65 1.87 -0.68 -23.27
C ARG A 65 0.74 -0.31 -22.32
N ASN A 66 0.94 -0.63 -21.05
CA ASN A 66 -0.03 -0.29 -20.02
C ASN A 66 0.06 1.19 -19.66
N GLU A 67 -1.10 1.84 -19.63
CA GLU A 67 -1.26 3.20 -19.12
C GLU A 67 -2.15 3.14 -17.86
N PRO A 68 -1.69 3.64 -16.69
CA PRO A 68 -2.49 3.62 -15.48
C PRO A 68 -3.84 4.32 -15.69
N LYS A 69 -4.93 3.62 -15.39
CA LYS A 69 -6.28 4.12 -15.58
C LYS A 69 -7.07 4.10 -14.28
N VAL A 70 -7.73 5.21 -13.99
CA VAL A 70 -8.77 5.27 -12.95
C VAL A 70 -10.06 4.73 -13.54
N ILE A 71 -10.61 3.67 -12.95
CA ILE A 71 -11.80 2.95 -13.44
C ILE A 71 -13.09 3.39 -12.74
N GLY A 72 -12.99 4.21 -11.70
CA GLY A 72 -14.14 4.79 -11.00
C GLY A 72 -13.74 5.51 -9.72
N HIS A 73 -14.71 6.16 -9.05
CA HIS A 73 -14.54 6.71 -7.72
C HIS A 73 -15.38 5.91 -6.72
N VAL A 74 -14.74 5.35 -5.69
CA VAL A 74 -15.41 4.54 -4.67
C VAL A 74 -15.83 5.36 -3.46
N VAL A 75 -15.18 6.51 -3.24
CA VAL A 75 -15.52 7.52 -2.23
C VAL A 75 -15.21 8.91 -2.78
N THR A 76 -15.76 9.94 -2.14
CA THR A 76 -15.42 11.34 -2.46
C THR A 76 -13.99 11.68 -2.04
N GLU A 77 -13.42 12.73 -2.62
CA GLU A 77 -12.10 13.24 -2.21
C GLU A 77 -12.08 13.66 -0.74
N ASP A 78 -13.17 14.25 -0.22
CA ASP A 78 -13.30 14.62 1.20
C ASP A 78 -13.25 13.41 2.12
N THR A 79 -14.02 12.36 1.80
CA THR A 79 -13.98 11.10 2.54
C THR A 79 -12.60 10.47 2.46
N SER A 80 -11.96 10.48 1.29
CA SER A 80 -10.61 9.97 1.09
C SER A 80 -9.58 10.70 1.95
N ARG A 81 -9.66 12.04 2.02
CA ARG A 81 -8.79 12.90 2.84
C ARG A 81 -8.98 12.66 4.34
N ALA A 82 -10.22 12.44 4.79
CA ALA A 82 -10.49 12.06 6.17
C ALA A 82 -9.87 10.69 6.50
N LEU A 83 -10.08 9.68 5.64
CA LEU A 83 -9.49 8.35 5.78
C LEU A 83 -7.96 8.40 5.79
N TYR A 84 -7.37 9.17 4.89
CA TYR A 84 -5.93 9.41 4.82
C TYR A 84 -5.37 9.88 6.18
N THR A 85 -6.01 10.88 6.77
CA THR A 85 -5.62 11.45 8.07
C THR A 85 -5.74 10.42 9.20
N MET A 86 -6.85 9.68 9.25
CA MET A 86 -7.06 8.63 10.25
C MET A 86 -6.06 7.47 10.12
N MET A 87 -5.72 7.09 8.89
CA MET A 87 -4.72 6.06 8.63
C MET A 87 -3.31 6.51 9.06
N ARG A 88 -2.95 7.78 8.86
CA ARG A 88 -1.70 8.35 9.41
C ARG A 88 -1.69 8.35 10.95
N ALA A 89 -2.82 8.63 11.58
CA ALA A 89 -2.95 8.55 13.04
C ALA A 89 -2.68 7.13 13.57
N THR A 90 -3.08 6.09 12.82
CA THR A 90 -2.79 4.69 13.20
C THR A 90 -1.29 4.39 13.27
N VAL A 91 -0.48 5.08 12.45
CA VAL A 91 0.98 4.95 12.40
C VAL A 91 1.64 5.84 13.45
N SER A 92 1.14 7.06 13.69
CA SER A 92 1.78 8.00 14.61
C SER A 92 1.45 7.73 16.10
N SER A 93 0.20 7.38 16.40
CA SER A 93 -0.31 7.21 17.77
C SER A 93 -1.06 5.89 17.99
N GLY A 94 -1.46 5.18 16.94
CA GLY A 94 -2.29 3.97 17.04
C GLY A 94 -1.54 2.64 17.03
N THR A 95 -2.24 1.60 16.56
CA THR A 95 -1.81 0.20 16.61
C THR A 95 -0.56 -0.10 15.78
N SER A 96 -0.24 0.72 14.75
CA SER A 96 0.97 0.56 13.95
C SER A 96 2.18 1.31 14.50
N ARG A 97 2.01 2.15 15.53
CA ARG A 97 3.09 2.97 16.10
C ARG A 97 4.35 2.18 16.46
N LYS A 98 4.19 0.98 17.02
CA LYS A 98 5.34 0.14 17.41
C LYS A 98 6.15 -0.30 16.21
N ALA A 99 5.51 -0.65 15.09
CA ALA A 99 6.20 -1.08 13.87
C ALA A 99 6.98 0.08 13.23
N PHE A 100 6.40 1.29 13.25
CA PHE A 100 6.98 2.49 12.63
C PHE A 100 7.76 3.37 13.62
N ARG A 101 8.09 2.85 14.81
CA ARG A 101 8.90 3.58 15.79
C ARG A 101 10.23 4.01 15.16
N GLY A 102 10.61 5.27 15.39
CA GLY A 102 11.84 5.85 14.84
C GLY A 102 11.81 6.14 13.33
N ALA A 103 10.66 6.02 12.65
CA ALA A 103 10.54 6.36 11.23
C ALA A 103 11.00 7.79 10.93
N ASN A 104 10.75 8.74 11.85
CA ASN A 104 11.21 10.13 11.74
C ASN A 104 12.74 10.31 11.78
N ARG A 105 13.50 9.33 12.27
CA ARG A 105 14.97 9.33 12.30
C ARG A 105 15.58 8.42 11.23
N ASP A 106 14.76 7.63 10.55
CA ASP A 106 15.21 6.72 9.50
C ASP A 106 15.42 7.51 8.19
N LYS A 107 16.56 7.30 7.52
CA LYS A 107 16.94 8.03 6.29
C LYS A 107 15.87 7.95 5.20
N ILE A 108 15.15 6.83 5.11
CA ILE A 108 14.15 6.60 4.06
C ILE A 108 12.77 6.96 4.58
N LEU A 109 12.36 6.38 5.71
CA LEU A 109 10.99 6.55 6.20
C LEU A 109 10.66 7.99 6.65
N SER A 110 11.67 8.79 7.03
CA SER A 110 11.46 10.20 7.39
C SER A 110 10.99 11.06 6.22
N GLN A 111 11.24 10.62 4.98
CA GLN A 111 10.85 11.29 3.75
C GLN A 111 9.43 10.92 3.29
N LEU A 112 8.73 10.05 4.04
CA LEU A 112 7.44 9.49 3.63
C LEU A 112 6.31 9.90 4.58
N ASP A 113 5.13 10.13 4.02
CA ASP A 113 3.87 10.11 4.74
C ASP A 113 3.28 8.70 4.68
N ILE A 114 3.16 8.06 5.85
CA ILE A 114 2.77 6.65 5.97
C ILE A 114 1.45 6.56 6.73
N GLY A 115 0.46 5.89 6.12
CA GLY A 115 -0.82 5.61 6.75
C GLY A 115 -1.13 4.12 6.71
N SER A 116 -1.86 3.62 7.70
CA SER A 116 -2.25 2.22 7.73
C SER A 116 -3.53 1.95 8.50
N LYS A 117 -4.02 0.72 8.35
CA LYS A 117 -4.95 0.06 9.24
C LYS A 117 -4.43 -1.35 9.53
N THR A 118 -4.55 -1.76 10.80
CA THR A 118 -4.20 -3.11 11.24
C THR A 118 -5.46 -3.96 11.40
N GLY A 119 -5.32 -5.26 11.20
CA GLY A 119 -6.36 -6.25 11.50
C GLY A 119 -5.75 -7.48 12.16
N SER A 120 -6.51 -8.14 13.03
CA SER A 120 -6.10 -9.41 13.61
C SER A 120 -7.32 -10.30 13.78
N ILE A 121 -7.29 -11.52 13.24
CA ILE A 121 -8.39 -12.47 13.34
C ILE A 121 -7.87 -13.90 13.50
N GLY A 122 -8.50 -14.68 14.38
CA GLY A 122 -8.19 -16.10 14.53
C GLY A 122 -8.75 -16.93 13.38
N SER A 123 -8.00 -17.94 12.93
CA SER A 123 -8.56 -18.99 12.08
C SER A 123 -9.52 -19.83 12.90
N ARG A 124 -10.71 -20.08 12.34
CA ARG A 124 -11.69 -21.00 12.92
C ARG A 124 -11.51 -22.45 12.44
N LYS A 125 -10.91 -22.65 11.26
CA LYS A 125 -10.68 -23.98 10.68
C LYS A 125 -9.41 -24.63 11.21
N ILE A 126 -8.38 -23.82 11.47
CA ILE A 126 -7.07 -24.30 11.91
C ILE A 126 -6.82 -23.76 13.31
N ARG A 127 -6.82 -24.67 14.28
CA ARG A 127 -6.57 -24.33 15.68
C ARG A 127 -5.21 -23.65 15.81
N ASN A 128 -5.16 -22.61 16.64
CA ASN A 128 -3.95 -21.81 16.92
C ASN A 128 -3.41 -21.01 15.72
N VAL A 129 -4.10 -20.93 14.58
CA VAL A 129 -3.70 -19.99 13.52
C VAL A 129 -4.33 -18.62 13.77
N ARG A 130 -3.54 -17.56 13.62
CA ARG A 130 -3.97 -16.16 13.69
C ARG A 130 -3.46 -15.41 12.48
N TYR A 131 -4.36 -14.72 11.78
CA TYR A 131 -4.00 -13.83 10.67
C TYR A 131 -3.76 -12.43 11.22
N ASP A 132 -2.55 -11.92 11.02
CA ASP A 132 -2.17 -10.54 11.28
C ASP A 132 -2.12 -9.77 9.97
N TRP A 133 -2.81 -8.64 9.90
CA TRP A 133 -2.99 -7.85 8.70
C TRP A 133 -2.41 -6.44 8.86
N PHE A 134 -1.76 -5.99 7.81
CA PHE A 134 -1.41 -4.60 7.58
C PHE A 134 -1.91 -4.20 6.21
N VAL A 135 -2.70 -3.13 6.14
CA VAL A 135 -3.14 -2.51 4.89
C VAL A 135 -2.82 -1.03 5.00
N GLY A 136 -2.07 -0.47 4.05
CA GLY A 136 -1.63 0.91 4.15
C GLY A 136 -0.99 1.44 2.90
N PHE A 137 -0.43 2.64 3.04
CA PHE A 137 0.25 3.35 1.99
C PHE A 137 1.48 4.09 2.51
N ALA A 138 2.34 4.49 1.59
CA ALA A 138 3.41 5.44 1.79
C ALA A 138 3.50 6.38 0.58
N GLU A 139 3.55 7.69 0.82
CA GLU A 139 3.73 8.72 -0.20
C GLU A 139 5.01 9.51 0.07
N GLU A 140 5.76 9.82 -0.98
CA GLU A 140 6.91 10.73 -0.89
C GLU A 140 6.44 12.14 -0.52
N LYS A 141 7.03 12.75 0.52
CA LYS A 141 6.62 14.10 0.97
C LYS A 141 6.92 15.20 -0.05
N ASN A 142 8.02 15.05 -0.78
CA ASN A 142 8.56 16.04 -1.71
C ASN A 142 8.63 15.51 -3.15
N GLY A 143 7.70 14.64 -3.53
CA GLY A 143 7.62 14.07 -4.87
C GLY A 143 6.28 13.40 -5.12
N ASP A 144 6.14 12.80 -6.29
CA ASP A 144 4.85 12.24 -6.75
C ASP A 144 4.73 10.72 -6.52
N GLU A 145 5.76 10.09 -5.92
CA GLU A 145 5.80 8.63 -5.79
C GLU A 145 4.95 8.12 -4.64
N LYS A 146 4.19 7.05 -4.91
CA LYS A 146 3.21 6.48 -3.97
C LYS A 146 3.23 4.97 -4.02
N LEU A 147 3.12 4.35 -2.85
CA LEU A 147 3.04 2.91 -2.71
C LEU A 147 1.82 2.54 -1.86
N ALA A 148 0.94 1.69 -2.39
CA ALA A 148 -0.05 0.97 -1.60
C ALA A 148 0.47 -0.44 -1.27
N VAL A 149 0.30 -0.88 -0.02
CA VAL A 149 0.84 -2.16 0.46
C VAL A 149 -0.18 -2.88 1.33
N SER A 150 -0.30 -4.19 1.12
CA SER A 150 -1.09 -5.08 1.96
C SER A 150 -0.28 -6.31 2.29
N VAL A 151 -0.20 -6.63 3.57
CA VAL A 151 0.54 -7.78 4.10
C VAL A 151 -0.38 -8.58 5.01
N VAL A 152 -0.43 -9.89 4.80
CA VAL A 152 -1.05 -10.85 5.71
C VAL A 152 0.01 -11.84 6.19
N VAL A 153 0.05 -12.08 7.49
CA VAL A 153 0.90 -13.09 8.10
C VAL A 153 0.01 -14.08 8.84
N ALA A 154 0.11 -15.36 8.48
CA ALA A 154 -0.50 -16.44 9.24
C ALA A 154 0.49 -16.88 10.33
N HIS A 155 0.21 -16.51 11.57
CA HIS A 155 0.91 -17.02 12.74
C HIS A 155 0.28 -18.33 13.17
N GLU A 156 1.09 -19.31 13.57
CA GLU A 156 0.63 -20.53 14.23
C GLU A 156 0.67 -20.32 15.75
N LYS A 157 1.19 -21.32 16.51
CA LYS A 157 1.23 -21.31 17.97
C LYS A 157 1.88 -20.06 18.57
N PHE A 158 2.86 -19.47 17.89
CA PHE A 158 3.60 -18.29 18.38
C PHE A 158 3.51 -17.13 17.39
N ILE A 159 3.38 -15.92 17.94
CA ILE A 159 3.41 -14.69 17.15
C ILE A 159 4.87 -14.32 16.89
N GLY A 160 5.29 -14.48 15.63
CA GLY A 160 6.60 -14.05 15.15
C GLY A 160 6.59 -12.58 14.71
N LYS A 161 7.26 -12.31 13.58
CA LYS A 161 7.29 -10.97 12.98
C LYS A 161 5.90 -10.58 12.47
N LYS A 162 5.36 -9.48 12.98
CA LYS A 162 4.04 -8.96 12.61
C LYS A 162 3.99 -8.37 11.20
N ALA A 163 2.81 -8.39 10.58
CA ALA A 163 2.56 -7.85 9.24
C ALA A 163 3.04 -6.40 9.09
N GLY A 164 2.85 -5.55 10.10
CA GLY A 164 3.32 -4.16 10.08
C GLY A 164 4.84 -4.01 9.99
N LEU A 165 5.62 -4.99 10.50
CA LEU A 165 7.08 -4.97 10.36
C LEU A 165 7.52 -5.39 8.96
N TYR A 166 6.86 -6.38 8.36
CA TYR A 166 7.09 -6.73 6.96
C TYR A 166 6.70 -5.58 6.02
N ALA A 167 5.57 -4.91 6.27
CA ALA A 167 5.16 -3.74 5.50
C ALA A 167 6.17 -2.61 5.61
N ARG A 168 6.70 -2.34 6.81
CA ARG A 168 7.79 -1.37 7.00
C ARG A 168 9.00 -1.69 6.13
N ASP A 169 9.44 -2.95 6.11
CA ASP A 169 10.61 -3.36 5.34
C ASP A 169 10.36 -3.24 3.84
N ALA A 170 9.18 -3.64 3.36
CA ALA A 170 8.78 -3.51 1.97
C ALA A 170 8.74 -2.04 1.52
N ILE A 171 8.12 -1.15 2.32
CA ILE A 171 8.09 0.30 2.07
C ILE A 171 9.52 0.84 2.00
N LYS A 172 10.37 0.49 2.99
CA LYS A 172 11.74 0.97 3.04
C LYS A 172 12.55 0.52 1.83
N GLN A 173 12.43 -0.75 1.43
CA GLN A 173 13.16 -1.30 0.30
C GLN A 173 12.72 -0.66 -1.03
N TYR A 174 11.41 -0.49 -1.23
CA TYR A 174 10.86 0.15 -2.42
C TYR A 174 11.37 1.60 -2.56
N PHE A 175 11.20 2.42 -1.51
CA PHE A 175 11.61 3.82 -1.57
C PHE A 175 13.13 4.01 -1.56
N GLN A 176 13.90 3.10 -0.98
CA GLN A 176 15.36 3.10 -1.13
C GLN A 176 15.74 2.97 -2.62
N HIS A 177 15.16 1.99 -3.32
CA HIS A 177 15.42 1.80 -4.75
C HIS A 177 15.01 3.01 -5.58
N HIS A 178 13.82 3.57 -5.31
CA HIS A 178 13.32 4.78 -5.96
C HIS A 178 14.26 5.99 -5.78
N PHE A 179 14.69 6.25 -4.55
CA PHE A 179 15.59 7.37 -4.26
C PHE A 179 16.97 7.18 -4.89
N ASP A 180 17.48 5.95 -4.95
CA ASP A 180 18.75 5.65 -5.63
C ASP A 180 18.64 5.91 -7.14
N GLN A 181 17.54 5.48 -7.78
CA GLN A 181 17.29 5.75 -9.21
C GLN A 181 17.19 7.25 -9.50
N LYS A 182 16.43 8.00 -8.68
CA LYS A 182 16.32 9.46 -8.80
C LYS A 182 17.69 10.16 -8.71
N GLN A 183 18.58 9.69 -7.84
CA GLN A 183 19.93 10.25 -7.72
C GLN A 183 20.76 10.00 -8.98
N VAL A 184 20.72 8.78 -9.53
CA VAL A 184 21.42 8.44 -10.78
C VAL A 184 20.92 9.33 -11.93
N GLU A 185 19.60 9.47 -12.09
CA GLU A 185 19.03 10.32 -13.15
C GLU A 185 19.44 11.79 -13.03
N MET A 186 19.45 12.33 -11.80
CA MET A 186 19.90 13.70 -11.55
C MET A 186 21.38 13.89 -11.91
N GLN A 187 22.24 12.92 -11.57
CA GLN A 187 23.66 12.96 -11.93
C GLN A 187 23.85 12.93 -13.46
N THR A 188 23.16 12.02 -14.16
CA THR A 188 23.22 11.93 -15.63
C THR A 188 22.76 13.23 -16.31
N ARG A 189 21.66 13.84 -15.83
CA ARG A 189 21.16 15.13 -16.35
C ARG A 189 22.16 16.27 -16.12
N ASN A 190 22.79 16.33 -14.95
CA ASN A 190 23.78 17.37 -14.63
C ASN A 190 25.06 17.23 -15.45
N ILE A 191 25.51 16.00 -15.73
CA ILE A 191 26.66 15.73 -16.61
C ILE A 191 26.35 16.18 -18.05
N SER A 192 25.16 15.87 -18.57
CA SER A 192 24.73 16.30 -19.91
C SER A 192 24.66 17.82 -20.04
N LYS A 193 24.09 18.53 -19.05
CA LYS A 193 24.05 20.00 -19.03
C LYS A 193 25.44 20.64 -19.03
N ARG A 194 26.40 20.10 -18.26
CA ARG A 194 27.78 20.62 -18.23
C ARG A 194 28.53 20.41 -19.55
N LYS A 195 28.25 19.33 -20.29
CA LYS A 195 28.85 19.09 -21.62
C LYS A 195 28.32 20.08 -22.67
N ASN A 196 27.06 20.50 -22.58
CA ASN A 196 26.44 21.46 -23.50
C ASN A 196 26.73 22.94 -23.17
N GLN A 197 27.44 23.23 -22.07
CA GLN A 197 27.79 24.59 -21.63
C GLN A 197 29.28 24.95 -21.82
N LYS A 198 30.09 24.09 -22.45
CA LYS A 198 31.46 24.47 -22.82
C LYS A 198 31.39 25.42 -24.05
N PRO A 199 31.91 26.66 -23.95
CA PRO A 199 32.03 27.52 -25.13
C PRO A 199 33.10 26.97 -26.09
N VAL A 200 32.88 27.21 -27.38
CA VAL A 200 33.87 27.06 -28.46
C VAL A 200 34.98 28.07 -28.26
#